data_AF-A0A951VFV2-F1
#
_entry.id   AF-A0A951VFV2-F1
#
_cell.length_a   1.000
_cell.length_b   1.000
_cell.length_c   1.000
_cell.angle_alpha   90.00
_cell.angle_beta   90.00
_cell.angle_gamma   90.00
#
_symmetry.space_group_name_H-M   'P 1'
#
loop_
_entity.id
_entity.type
_entity.pdbx_description
1 polymer ?
#
loop_
_entity_poly.entity_id
_entity_poly.type
_entity_poly.pdbx_seq_one_letter_code
_entity_poly.pdbx_strand_id
1 'polypeptide(L)'
;ALHEFTDEHIQNIATIMRLYRGENHRLQELLDKYQQQANSLDQDLQNLRMDRMKLQNELVIFNPENSANRKNSDADKRKLEKELEQLDKQIKDTESRRDYFLGHIGWLNERFPNGVYEDVTGLCKAATLKEIEEQDYSLNPGRYVGVVIEEDGLTEEEFLAEMKERHAALNELNEKARELEELINQNLNQF
;
A
#
# COMPACT_ATOMS: atom_id res chain seq x y z
N ALA A 1 14.83 -4.90 1.44
CA ALA A 1 14.66 -4.20 2.73
C ALA A 1 13.72 -5.04 3.58
N LEU A 2 14.01 -5.25 4.87
CA LEU A 2 12.97 -5.73 5.79
C LEU A 2 11.83 -4.72 5.71
N HIS A 3 10.61 -5.16 5.40
CA HIS A 3 9.45 -4.29 5.48
C HIS A 3 9.24 -3.90 6.94
N GLU A 4 9.73 -2.73 7.32
CA GLU A 4 9.49 -2.18 8.65
C GLU A 4 8.03 -1.76 8.76
N PHE A 5 7.38 -2.16 9.85
CA PHE A 5 6.04 -1.70 10.17
C PHE A 5 6.06 -0.19 10.45
N THR A 6 5.12 0.54 9.88
CA THR A 6 4.89 1.94 10.24
C THR A 6 4.31 2.04 11.64
N ASP A 7 4.36 3.24 12.23
CA ASP A 7 3.76 3.49 13.54
C ASP A 7 2.26 3.17 13.56
N GLU A 8 1.55 3.44 12.45
CA GLU A 8 0.14 3.12 12.29
C GLU A 8 -0.10 1.60 12.27
N HIS A 9 0.77 0.82 11.60
CA HIS A 9 0.69 -0.64 11.65
C HIS A 9 0.87 -1.17 13.08
N ILE A 10 1.84 -0.63 13.82
CA ILE A 10 2.10 -1.02 15.21
C ILE A 10 0.90 -0.64 16.10
N GLN A 11 0.32 0.55 15.91
CA GLN A 11 -0.86 1.00 16.65
C GLN A 11 -2.08 0.12 16.38
N ASN A 12 -2.28 -0.30 15.13
CA ASN A 12 -3.37 -1.20 14.76
C ASN A 12 -3.21 -2.56 15.45
N ILE A 13 -2.02 -3.19 15.36
CA ILE A 13 -1.75 -4.49 16.02
C ILE A 13 -1.91 -4.37 17.54
N ALA A 14 -1.39 -3.30 18.14
CA ALA A 14 -1.52 -3.06 19.58
C ALA A 14 -3.00 -2.90 19.99
N THR A 15 -3.82 -2.28 19.15
CA THR A 15 -5.25 -2.09 19.39
C THR A 15 -6.02 -3.40 19.32
N ILE A 16 -5.69 -4.30 18.37
CA ILE A 16 -6.28 -5.65 18.30
C ILE A 16 -6.04 -6.42 19.60
N MET A 17 -4.80 -6.36 20.12
CA MET A 17 -4.47 -7.00 21.40
C MET A 17 -5.26 -6.40 22.57
N ARG A 18 -5.51 -5.08 22.56
CA ARG A 18 -6.34 -4.39 23.56
C ARG A 18 -7.82 -4.74 23.45
N LEU A 19 -8.34 -4.92 22.23
CA LEU A 19 -9.70 -5.42 22.00
C LEU A 19 -9.88 -6.78 22.68
N TYR A 20 -8.90 -7.69 22.53
CA TYR A 20 -8.96 -9.01 23.19
C TYR A 20 -9.04 -8.90 24.72
N ARG A 21 -8.44 -7.87 25.30
CA ARG A 21 -8.52 -7.56 26.75
C ARG A 21 -9.83 -6.88 27.17
N GLY A 22 -10.75 -6.61 26.24
CA GLY A 22 -12.00 -5.90 26.48
C GLY A 22 -11.86 -4.38 26.56
N GLU A 23 -10.71 -3.82 26.18
CA GLU A 23 -10.49 -2.37 26.16
C GLU A 23 -11.09 -1.72 24.89
N ASN A 24 -12.37 -1.94 24.62
CA ASN A 24 -13.03 -1.59 23.35
C ASN A 24 -12.95 -0.09 23.00
N HIS A 25 -12.95 0.78 24.00
CA HIS A 25 -12.80 2.23 23.83
C HIS A 25 -11.51 2.64 23.10
N ARG A 26 -10.44 1.83 23.20
CA ARG A 26 -9.15 2.11 22.57
C ARG A 26 -9.20 2.07 21.05
N LEU A 27 -10.07 1.21 20.49
CA LEU A 27 -10.31 1.20 19.05
C LEU A 27 -10.94 2.52 18.63
N GLN A 28 -11.97 2.99 19.33
CA GLN A 28 -12.61 4.26 19.02
C GLN A 28 -11.63 5.43 19.13
N GLU A 29 -10.80 5.49 20.18
CA GLU A 29 -9.75 6.51 20.32
C GLU A 29 -8.78 6.52 19.12
N LEU A 30 -8.40 5.34 18.62
CA LEU A 30 -7.50 5.23 17.48
C LEU A 30 -8.17 5.65 16.17
N LEU A 31 -9.42 5.22 15.96
CA LEU A 31 -10.21 5.61 14.79
C LEU A 31 -10.43 7.13 14.76
N ASP A 32 -10.76 7.73 15.90
CA ASP A 32 -10.93 9.18 16.03
C ASP A 32 -9.62 9.92 15.71
N LYS A 33 -8.48 9.39 16.18
CA LYS A 33 -7.16 9.94 15.86
C LYS A 33 -6.89 9.90 14.35
N TYR A 34 -7.12 8.78 13.68
CA TYR A 34 -6.95 8.69 12.22
C TYR A 34 -7.93 9.60 11.48
N GLN A 35 -9.17 9.72 11.95
CA GLN A 35 -10.16 10.61 11.34
C GLN A 35 -9.74 12.08 11.48
N GLN A 36 -9.18 12.48 12.62
CA GLN A 36 -8.63 13.82 12.81
C GLN A 36 -7.47 14.11 11.86
N GLN A 37 -6.57 13.14 11.65
CA GLN A 37 -5.48 13.28 10.68
C GLN A 37 -6.02 13.44 9.24
N ALA A 38 -6.99 12.61 8.85
CA ALA A 38 -7.63 12.70 7.54
C ALA A 38 -8.35 14.04 7.35
N ASN A 39 -9.08 14.52 8.35
CA ASN A 39 -9.78 15.80 8.31
C ASN A 39 -8.81 17.00 8.20
N SER A 40 -7.67 16.95 8.88
CA SER A 40 -6.62 17.96 8.75
C SER A 40 -6.09 18.02 7.32
N LEU A 41 -5.81 16.85 6.73
CA LEU A 41 -5.33 16.74 5.35
C LEU A 41 -6.38 17.20 4.34
N ASP A 42 -7.67 16.92 4.58
CA ASP A 42 -8.76 17.45 3.75
C ASP A 42 -8.80 18.98 3.76
N GLN A 43 -8.53 19.61 4.91
CA GLN A 43 -8.44 21.08 5.01
C GLN A 43 -7.24 21.62 4.24
N ASP A 44 -6.09 20.95 4.33
CA ASP A 44 -4.88 21.31 3.57
C ASP A 44 -5.10 21.17 2.06
N LEU A 45 -5.78 20.11 1.63
CA LEU A 45 -6.16 19.89 0.23
C LEU A 45 -7.07 20.99 -0.30
N GLN A 46 -8.03 21.47 0.49
CA GLN A 46 -8.86 22.61 0.11
C GLN A 46 -8.01 23.86 -0.13
N ASN A 47 -7.07 24.15 0.77
CA ASN A 47 -6.19 25.31 0.65
C ASN A 47 -5.30 25.20 -0.60
N LEU A 48 -4.65 24.06 -0.82
CA LEU A 48 -3.81 23.79 -1.98
C LEU A 48 -4.59 23.91 -3.31
N ARG A 49 -5.81 23.37 -3.36
CA ARG A 49 -6.68 23.48 -4.54
C ARG A 49 -7.08 24.92 -4.82
N MET A 50 -7.33 25.73 -3.78
CA MET A 50 -7.62 27.15 -3.94
C MET A 50 -6.40 27.92 -4.46
N ASP A 51 -5.21 27.64 -3.95
CA ASP A 51 -3.99 28.32 -4.41
C ASP A 51 -3.63 27.92 -5.84
N ARG A 52 -3.79 26.63 -6.18
CA ARG A 52 -3.70 26.14 -7.55
C ARG A 52 -4.68 26.87 -8.47
N MET A 53 -5.93 27.05 -8.06
CA MET A 53 -6.95 27.76 -8.85
C MET A 53 -6.57 29.23 -9.08
N LYS A 54 -6.06 29.93 -8.05
CA LYS A 54 -5.59 31.32 -8.19
C LYS A 54 -4.43 31.40 -9.19
N LEU A 55 -3.46 30.51 -9.07
CA LEU A 55 -2.28 30.48 -9.93
C LEU A 55 -2.64 30.11 -11.38
N GLN A 56 -3.59 29.19 -11.56
CA GLN A 56 -4.14 28.84 -12.86
C GLN A 56 -4.83 30.04 -13.52
N ASN A 57 -5.63 30.81 -12.75
CA ASN A 57 -6.27 32.02 -13.26
C ASN A 57 -5.25 33.09 -13.64
N GLU A 58 -4.19 33.27 -12.84
CA GLU A 58 -3.09 34.18 -13.16
C GLU A 58 -2.38 33.79 -14.46
N LEU A 59 -2.11 32.49 -14.66
CA LEU A 59 -1.52 31.97 -15.89
C LEU A 59 -2.42 32.20 -17.13
N VAL A 60 -3.73 32.07 -16.98
CA VAL A 60 -4.70 32.33 -18.06
C VAL A 60 -4.80 33.82 -18.39
N ILE A 61 -4.73 34.70 -17.38
CA ILE A 61 -4.79 36.16 -17.55
C ILE A 61 -3.47 36.73 -18.07
N PHE A 62 -2.37 35.96 -18.00
CA PHE A 62 -1.06 36.34 -18.51
C PHE A 62 -1.11 36.68 -20.02
N ASN A 63 -1.31 37.96 -20.34
CA ASN A 63 -1.50 38.46 -21.69
C ASN A 63 -0.17 38.95 -22.29
N PRO A 64 0.35 38.32 -23.37
CA PRO A 64 1.66 38.66 -23.94
C PRO A 64 1.74 40.06 -24.56
N GLU A 65 0.61 40.75 -24.76
CA GLU A 65 0.58 42.07 -25.42
C GLU A 65 0.93 43.26 -24.52
N ASN A 66 0.92 43.10 -23.18
CA ASN A 66 1.24 44.19 -22.23
C ASN A 66 2.69 44.18 -21.72
N SER A 67 3.55 43.27 -22.20
CA SER A 67 4.95 43.16 -21.77
C SER A 67 5.90 43.83 -22.76
N ALA A 68 6.46 44.98 -22.37
CA ALA A 68 7.50 45.70 -23.12
C ALA A 68 8.83 44.93 -23.28
N ASN A 69 8.91 43.67 -22.84
CA ASN A 69 10.12 42.86 -22.83
C ASN A 69 9.79 41.37 -22.99
N ARG A 70 9.55 40.91 -24.24
CA ARG A 70 9.11 39.53 -24.57
C ARG A 70 9.91 38.41 -23.89
N LYS A 71 11.22 38.59 -23.64
CA LYS A 71 12.06 37.59 -22.94
C LYS A 71 11.76 37.44 -21.44
N ASN A 72 11.33 38.49 -20.75
CA ASN A 72 10.91 38.39 -19.34
C ASN A 72 9.55 37.69 -19.22
N SER A 73 8.64 37.96 -20.17
CA SER A 73 7.31 37.36 -20.21
C SER A 73 7.34 35.82 -20.25
N ASP A 74 8.19 35.23 -21.09
CA ASP A 74 8.30 33.76 -21.18
C ASP A 74 8.94 33.13 -19.94
N ALA A 75 9.85 33.85 -19.27
CA ALA A 75 10.47 33.38 -18.04
C ALA A 75 9.48 33.38 -16.86
N ASP A 76 8.67 34.42 -16.74
CA ASP A 76 7.63 34.55 -15.71
C ASP A 76 6.53 33.49 -15.91
N LYS A 77 6.10 33.27 -17.16
CA LYS A 77 5.16 32.19 -17.50
C LYS A 77 5.66 30.81 -17.09
N ARG A 78 6.92 30.47 -17.43
CA ARG A 78 7.54 29.20 -17.06
C ARG A 78 7.67 29.02 -15.54
N LYS A 79 7.83 30.12 -14.80
CA LYS A 79 7.87 30.09 -13.35
C LYS A 79 6.50 29.71 -12.77
N LEU A 80 5.43 30.35 -13.25
CA LEU A 80 4.05 30.02 -12.87
C LEU A 80 3.69 28.56 -13.21
N GLU A 81 4.09 28.07 -14.40
CA GLU A 81 3.89 26.67 -14.81
C GLU A 81 4.59 25.68 -13.86
N LYS A 82 5.83 25.98 -13.44
CA LYS A 82 6.56 25.15 -12.47
C LYS A 82 5.92 25.17 -11.08
N GLU A 83 5.43 26.32 -10.63
CA GLU A 83 4.72 26.43 -9.35
C GLU A 83 3.40 25.63 -9.38
N LEU A 84 2.67 25.64 -10.50
CA LEU A 84 1.50 24.79 -10.72
C LEU A 84 1.85 23.30 -10.65
N GLU A 85 2.92 22.87 -11.34
CA GLU A 85 3.38 21.48 -11.30
C GLU A 85 3.76 21.05 -9.87
N GLN A 86 4.41 21.95 -9.11
CA GLN A 86 4.75 21.69 -7.71
C GLN A 86 3.50 21.57 -6.83
N LEU A 87 2.50 22.43 -7.02
CA LEU A 87 1.22 22.35 -6.32
C LEU A 87 0.46 21.06 -6.67
N ASP A 88 0.44 20.66 -7.94
CA ASP A 88 -0.18 19.40 -8.39
C ASP A 88 0.48 18.20 -7.71
N LYS A 89 1.81 18.21 -7.61
CA LYS A 89 2.55 17.18 -6.86
C LYS A 89 2.17 17.18 -5.38
N GLN A 90 2.15 18.34 -4.73
CA GLN A 90 1.77 18.45 -3.31
C GLN A 90 0.34 17.98 -3.06
N ILE A 91 -0.61 18.32 -3.94
CA ILE A 91 -2.00 17.84 -3.86
C ILE A 91 -2.02 16.32 -3.91
N LYS A 92 -1.35 15.71 -4.91
CA LYS A 92 -1.30 14.26 -5.06
C LYS A 92 -0.68 13.55 -3.85
N ASP A 93 0.43 14.09 -3.33
CA ASP A 93 1.11 13.53 -2.15
C ASP A 93 0.20 13.64 -0.90
N THR A 94 -0.50 14.77 -0.75
CA THR A 94 -1.43 15.00 0.37
C THR A 94 -2.68 14.10 0.26
N GLU A 95 -3.24 13.92 -0.94
CA GLU A 95 -4.34 12.98 -1.22
C GLU A 95 -3.93 11.56 -0.84
N SER A 96 -2.73 11.14 -1.26
CA SER A 96 -2.20 9.81 -0.95
C SER A 96 -2.05 9.61 0.56
N ARG A 97 -1.61 10.64 1.31
CA ARG A 97 -1.52 10.58 2.78
C ARG A 97 -2.89 10.58 3.45
N ARG A 98 -3.87 11.29 2.90
CA ARG A 98 -5.26 11.31 3.39
C ARG A 98 -5.89 9.93 3.22
N ASP A 99 -5.79 9.37 2.02
CA ASP A 99 -6.32 8.06 1.67
C ASP A 99 -5.65 6.94 2.48
N TYR A 100 -4.37 7.09 2.84
CA TYR A 100 -3.66 6.19 3.74
C TYR A 100 -4.34 6.06 5.11
N PHE A 101 -4.71 7.18 5.75
CA PHE A 101 -5.42 7.14 7.04
C PHE A 101 -6.85 6.62 6.91
N LEU A 102 -7.58 7.02 5.87
CA LEU A 102 -8.92 6.48 5.59
C LEU A 102 -8.88 4.98 5.34
N GLY A 103 -7.84 4.48 4.67
CA GLY A 103 -7.60 3.06 4.45
C GLY A 103 -7.44 2.30 5.77
N HIS A 104 -6.70 2.84 6.74
CA HIS A 104 -6.59 2.23 8.07
C HIS A 104 -7.92 2.19 8.83
N ILE A 105 -8.72 3.26 8.74
CA ILE A 105 -10.07 3.30 9.34
C ILE A 105 -10.94 2.21 8.71
N GLY A 106 -10.98 2.13 7.38
CA GLY A 106 -11.75 1.11 6.66
C GLY A 106 -11.31 -0.30 7.02
N TRP A 107 -10.00 -0.55 7.02
CA TRP A 107 -9.41 -1.85 7.36
C TRP A 107 -9.76 -2.32 8.78
N LEU A 108 -9.71 -1.42 9.78
CA LEU A 108 -10.10 -1.75 11.16
C LEU A 108 -11.60 -2.01 11.28
N ASN A 109 -12.44 -1.17 10.66
CA ASN A 109 -13.90 -1.30 10.74
C ASN A 109 -14.42 -2.54 10.00
N GLU A 110 -13.80 -2.93 8.90
CA GLU A 110 -14.17 -4.15 8.17
C GLU A 110 -13.87 -5.41 9.00
N ARG A 111 -12.79 -5.39 9.78
CA ARG A 111 -12.31 -6.55 10.56
C ARG A 111 -12.93 -6.62 11.96
N PHE A 112 -13.31 -5.48 12.54
CA PHE A 112 -13.93 -5.39 13.87
C PHE A 112 -15.17 -4.50 13.84
N PRO A 113 -16.23 -4.86 13.09
CA PRO A 113 -17.39 -4.00 12.83
C PRO A 113 -18.19 -3.65 14.08
N ASN A 114 -18.17 -4.55 15.08
CA ASN A 114 -18.85 -4.36 16.36
C ASN A 114 -17.98 -3.62 17.40
N GLY A 115 -16.75 -3.25 17.04
CA GLY A 115 -15.78 -2.64 17.94
C GLY A 115 -15.35 -3.52 19.12
N VAL A 116 -15.54 -4.83 18.98
CA VAL A 116 -15.11 -5.85 19.96
C VAL A 116 -14.18 -6.84 19.29
N TYR A 117 -13.39 -7.55 20.09
CA TYR A 117 -12.52 -8.59 19.56
C TYR A 117 -13.33 -9.76 19.00
N GLU A 118 -12.95 -10.18 17.80
CA GLU A 118 -13.38 -11.40 17.15
C GLU A 118 -12.14 -12.04 16.51
N ASP A 119 -12.11 -13.37 16.44
CA ASP A 119 -11.04 -14.05 15.69
C ASP A 119 -11.20 -13.75 14.20
N VAL A 120 -10.11 -13.33 13.56
CA VAL A 120 -10.10 -12.96 12.14
C VAL A 120 -9.08 -13.84 11.42
N THR A 121 -9.57 -14.63 10.46
CA THR A 121 -8.73 -15.49 9.61
C THR A 121 -7.60 -14.70 8.94
N GLY A 122 -6.38 -15.23 9.03
CA GLY A 122 -5.16 -14.62 8.49
C GLY A 122 -4.63 -13.42 9.30
N LEU A 123 -5.30 -12.99 10.38
CA LEU A 123 -4.92 -11.80 11.15
C LEU A 123 -4.71 -12.09 12.64
N CYS A 124 -5.71 -12.62 13.34
CA CYS A 124 -5.62 -12.84 14.78
C CYS A 124 -6.53 -13.98 15.25
N LYS A 125 -6.06 -14.71 16.28
CA LYS A 125 -6.81 -15.78 16.93
C LYS A 125 -6.45 -15.91 18.41
N ALA A 126 -7.45 -16.06 19.27
CA ALA A 126 -7.30 -16.36 20.68
C ALA A 126 -7.25 -17.89 20.89
N ALA A 127 -6.11 -18.51 20.58
CA ALA A 127 -5.94 -19.96 20.69
C ALA A 127 -6.02 -20.45 22.14
N THR A 128 -6.77 -21.53 22.35
CA THR A 128 -6.88 -22.23 23.63
C THR A 128 -5.65 -23.08 23.91
N LEU A 129 -5.41 -23.41 25.19
CA LEU A 129 -4.30 -24.31 25.57
C LEU A 129 -4.41 -25.70 24.91
N LYS A 130 -5.63 -26.18 24.67
CA LYS A 130 -5.87 -27.45 24.00
C LYS A 130 -5.45 -27.39 22.51
N GLU A 131 -5.82 -26.31 21.81
CA GLU A 131 -5.36 -26.11 20.42
C GLU A 131 -3.83 -25.97 20.34
N ILE A 132 -3.21 -25.36 21.35
CA ILE A 132 -1.75 -25.23 21.43
C ILE A 132 -1.09 -26.60 21.65
N GLU A 133 -1.65 -27.44 22.52
CA GLU A 133 -1.18 -28.81 22.74
C GLU A 133 -1.31 -29.67 21.47
N GLU A 134 -2.42 -29.55 20.74
CA GLU A 134 -2.64 -30.24 19.45
C GLU A 134 -1.63 -29.82 18.37
N GLN A 135 -0.98 -28.66 18.53
CA GLN A 135 0.05 -28.13 17.64
C GLN A 135 1.48 -28.32 18.20
N ASP A 136 1.69 -29.31 19.08
CA ASP A 136 2.97 -29.62 19.73
C ASP A 136 3.58 -28.41 20.46
N TYR A 137 2.74 -27.58 21.08
CA TYR A 137 3.13 -26.35 21.78
C TYR A 137 3.84 -25.30 20.90
N SER A 138 3.74 -25.43 19.57
CA SER A 138 4.31 -24.46 18.64
C SER A 138 3.52 -23.15 18.68
N LEU A 139 4.17 -22.04 19.02
CA LEU A 139 3.53 -20.71 19.06
C LEU A 139 3.58 -19.96 17.72
N ASN A 140 3.89 -20.65 16.62
CA ASN A 140 3.92 -20.04 15.29
C ASN A 140 2.49 -19.62 14.89
N PRO A 141 2.19 -18.32 14.70
CA PRO A 141 0.83 -17.85 14.51
C PRO A 141 0.09 -18.51 13.36
N GLY A 142 0.80 -18.80 12.24
CA GLY A 142 0.23 -19.43 11.05
C GLY A 142 -0.42 -20.79 11.28
N ARG A 143 -0.13 -21.47 12.39
CA ARG A 143 -0.81 -22.72 12.79
C ARG A 143 -2.24 -22.50 13.28
N TYR A 144 -2.58 -21.27 13.65
CA TYR A 144 -3.84 -20.93 14.32
C TYR A 144 -4.71 -19.97 13.51
N VAL A 145 -4.11 -18.93 12.93
CA VAL A 145 -4.89 -17.88 12.26
C VAL A 145 -5.48 -18.31 10.91
N GLY A 146 -5.00 -19.41 10.31
CA GLY A 146 -5.39 -19.80 8.97
C GLY A 146 -4.90 -18.82 7.90
N VAL A 147 -5.33 -19.04 6.66
CA VAL A 147 -4.99 -18.20 5.51
C VAL A 147 -6.29 -17.85 4.82
N VAL A 148 -6.47 -16.57 4.48
CA VAL A 148 -7.53 -16.18 3.54
C VAL A 148 -7.08 -16.68 2.18
N ILE A 149 -7.71 -17.74 1.68
CA ILE A 149 -7.57 -18.13 0.28
C ILE A 149 -8.46 -17.14 -0.46
N GLU A 150 -7.88 -16.05 -0.94
CA GLU A 150 -8.52 -15.28 -1.99
C GLU A 150 -8.67 -16.24 -3.17
N GLU A 151 -9.90 -16.50 -3.62
CA GLU A 151 -10.09 -17.05 -4.96
C GLU A 151 -9.37 -16.05 -5.87
N ASP A 152 -8.30 -16.50 -6.52
CA ASP A 152 -7.41 -15.81 -7.43
C ASP A 152 -8.14 -15.23 -8.66
N GLY A 153 -9.47 -15.30 -8.67
CA GLY A 153 -10.37 -14.88 -9.73
C GLY A 153 -10.27 -15.76 -10.97
N LEU A 154 -9.40 -16.77 -10.94
CA LEU A 154 -9.14 -17.66 -12.05
C LEU A 154 -10.16 -18.80 -12.04
N THR A 155 -10.80 -18.99 -13.18
CA THR A 155 -11.52 -20.22 -13.46
C THR A 155 -10.55 -21.40 -13.55
N GLU A 156 -11.04 -22.63 -13.36
CA GLU A 156 -10.22 -23.85 -13.49
C GLU A 156 -9.47 -23.91 -14.84
N GLU A 157 -10.09 -23.41 -15.91
CA GLU A 157 -9.51 -23.35 -17.24
C GLU A 157 -8.32 -22.37 -17.31
N GLU A 158 -8.44 -21.19 -16.70
CA GLU A 158 -7.39 -20.18 -16.67
C GLU A 158 -6.20 -20.63 -15.81
N PHE A 159 -6.47 -21.25 -14.65
CA PHE A 159 -5.43 -21.84 -13.81
C PHE A 159 -4.65 -22.93 -14.58
N LEU A 160 -5.34 -23.82 -15.29
CA LEU A 160 -4.69 -24.86 -16.08
C LEU A 160 -3.87 -24.30 -17.25
N ALA A 161 -4.34 -23.21 -17.87
CA ALA A 161 -3.61 -22.53 -18.93
C ALA A 161 -2.31 -21.91 -18.38
N GLU A 162 -2.39 -21.19 -17.27
CA GLU A 162 -1.24 -20.56 -16.62
C GLU A 162 -0.22 -21.60 -16.15
N MET A 163 -0.69 -22.70 -15.53
CA MET A 163 0.17 -23.81 -15.12
C MET A 163 0.92 -24.43 -16.30
N LYS A 164 0.25 -24.61 -17.45
CA LYS A 164 0.91 -25.11 -18.67
C LYS A 164 1.96 -24.14 -19.20
N GLU A 165 1.65 -22.85 -19.23
CA GLU A 165 2.59 -21.81 -19.67
C GLU A 165 3.83 -21.78 -18.77
N ARG A 166 3.63 -21.74 -17.45
CA ARG A 166 4.72 -21.75 -16.46
C ARG A 166 5.55 -23.03 -16.56
N HIS A 167 4.92 -24.18 -16.79
CA HIS A 167 5.63 -25.44 -16.98
C HIS A 167 6.49 -25.44 -18.26
N ALA A 168 5.97 -24.90 -19.36
CA ALA A 168 6.73 -24.74 -20.60
C ALA A 168 7.94 -23.82 -20.41
N ALA A 169 7.75 -22.67 -19.75
CA ALA A 169 8.83 -21.73 -19.44
C ALA A 169 9.90 -22.37 -18.54
N LEU A 170 9.49 -23.15 -17.53
CA LEU A 170 10.41 -23.90 -16.67
C LEU A 170 11.24 -24.91 -17.47
N ASN A 171 10.62 -25.63 -18.41
CA ASN A 171 11.32 -26.58 -19.26
C ASN A 171 12.35 -25.89 -20.17
N GLU A 172 12.00 -24.74 -20.75
CA GLU A 172 12.95 -23.95 -21.56
C GLU A 172 14.17 -23.49 -20.72
N LEU A 173 13.92 -23.03 -19.49
CA LEU A 173 14.99 -22.65 -18.57
C LEU A 173 15.87 -23.86 -18.19
N ASN A 174 15.29 -25.04 -18.01
CA ASN A 174 16.04 -26.26 -17.73
C ASN A 174 16.92 -26.70 -18.90
N GLU A 175 16.44 -26.60 -20.14
CA GLU A 175 17.27 -26.91 -21.31
C GLU A 175 18.44 -25.94 -21.44
N LYS A 176 18.20 -24.63 -21.28
CA LYS A 176 19.28 -23.63 -21.25
C LYS A 176 20.30 -23.89 -20.14
N ALA A 177 19.83 -24.30 -18.97
CA ALA A 177 20.72 -24.66 -17.85
C ALA A 177 21.62 -25.84 -18.21
N ARG A 178 21.08 -26.88 -18.87
CA ARG A 178 21.86 -28.04 -19.35
C ARG A 178 22.87 -27.66 -20.43
N GLU A 179 22.48 -26.82 -21.39
CA GLU A 179 23.40 -26.33 -22.42
C GLU A 179 24.59 -25.59 -21.81
N LEU A 180 24.33 -24.72 -20.82
CA LEU A 180 25.38 -24.00 -20.09
C LEU A 180 26.25 -24.95 -19.26
N GLU A 181 25.65 -25.93 -18.59
CA GLU A 181 26.38 -26.95 -17.84
C GLU A 181 27.32 -27.76 -18.75
N GLU A 182 26.83 -28.18 -19.92
CA GLU A 182 27.63 -28.91 -20.90
C GLU A 182 28.78 -28.05 -21.42
N LEU A 183 28.53 -26.78 -21.74
CA LEU A 183 29.57 -25.85 -22.18
C LEU A 183 30.65 -25.64 -21.11
N ILE A 184 30.27 -25.52 -19.84
CA ILE A 184 31.22 -25.41 -18.73
C ILE A 184 32.07 -26.67 -18.63
N ASN A 185 31.45 -27.85 -18.70
CA ASN A 185 32.17 -29.13 -18.65
C ASN A 185 33.11 -29.31 -19.84
N GLN A 186 32.69 -28.93 -21.05
CA GLN A 186 33.55 -28.96 -22.25
C GLN A 186 34.76 -28.04 -22.08
N ASN A 187 34.56 -26.82 -21.58
CA ASN A 187 35.65 -25.88 -21.32
C ASN A 187 36.61 -26.42 -20.25
N LEU A 188 36.12 -27.00 -19.16
CA LEU A 188 36.95 -27.57 -18.09
C LEU A 188 37.76 -28.79 -18.56
N ASN A 189 37.20 -29.62 -19.44
CA ASN A 189 37.90 -30.78 -20.00
C ASN A 189 38.99 -30.42 -21.02
N GLN A 190 39.04 -29.16 -21.48
CA GLN A 190 40.08 -28.64 -22.36
C GLN A 190 41.28 -28.04 -21.62
N PHE A 191 41.20 -27.89 -20.29
CA PHE A 191 42.32 -27.56 -19.41
C PHE A 191 43.09 -28.83 -19.01
#